data_AF-A0A537S3X0-F1
#
_entry.id   AF-A0A537S3X0-F1
#
_cell.length_a   1.000
_cell.length_b   1.000
_cell.length_c   1.000
_cell.angle_alpha   90.00
_cell.angle_beta   90.00
_cell.angle_gamma   90.00
#
_symmetry.space_group_name_H-M   'P 1'
#
loop_
_entity.id
_entity.type
_entity.pdbx_description
1 polymer ?
#
loop_
_entity_poly.entity_id
_entity_poly.type
_entity_poly.pdbx_seq_one_letter_code
_entity_poly.pdbx_strand_id
1 'polypeptide(L)'
;MNTQEVRLDYEAEYNNRRRVPEHVEINARWQTASAAYRSTARADLDQPYGPGERHRYDLYFAGDPKAPLVVYVHGGYWQRGDRKEYAFLARALNAAGLEVAVPSYSLCPAVSVMDIVGEIRLCLAVLWRKTGKHPLVVGHSAGGHLTAAMVASDWSKVVGVPPDLVRAGVAISGVFDLPPLIPTSLNEALRLDAQTARAASPLFWPPPPKGRTLVAAVGGAESAEFLRQSRDIVAAWERAGLACEYLEVPGANHFTVVDELTRPGSALSGKVAALARM
;
A
#
# COMPACT_ATOMS: atom_id res chain seq x y z
N MET A 1 -18.48 41.52 -6.43
CA MET A 1 -17.11 41.36 -6.99
C MET A 1 -16.68 39.93 -6.70
N ASN A 2 -16.28 39.22 -7.76
CA ASN A 2 -15.94 37.80 -7.80
C ASN A 2 -15.05 37.33 -6.64
N THR A 3 -15.56 36.41 -5.83
CA THR A 3 -14.72 35.39 -5.15
C THR A 3 -14.12 34.54 -6.26
N GLN A 4 -12.85 34.80 -6.62
CA GLN A 4 -12.08 33.81 -7.38
C GLN A 4 -12.01 32.56 -6.50
N GLU A 5 -12.82 31.54 -6.80
CA GLU A 5 -12.58 30.19 -6.31
C GLU A 5 -11.15 29.83 -6.71
N VAL A 6 -10.26 29.73 -5.73
CA VAL A 6 -8.92 29.19 -5.95
C VAL A 6 -9.12 27.75 -6.41
N ARG A 7 -9.04 27.51 -7.72
CA ARG A 7 -9.12 26.17 -8.28
C ARG A 7 -7.94 25.38 -7.73
N LEU A 8 -8.23 24.29 -7.02
CA LEU A 8 -7.22 23.41 -6.46
C LEU A 8 -6.26 22.95 -7.56
N ASP A 9 -4.96 23.19 -7.35
CA ASP A 9 -3.91 22.74 -8.27
C ASP A 9 -3.52 21.29 -7.94
N TYR A 10 -4.18 20.35 -8.62
CA TYR A 10 -3.90 18.93 -8.42
C TYR A 10 -2.47 18.53 -8.77
N GLU A 11 -1.83 19.20 -9.74
CA GLU A 11 -0.43 18.92 -10.08
C GLU A 11 0.46 19.24 -8.88
N ALA A 12 0.25 20.41 -8.27
CA ALA A 12 0.92 20.72 -7.02
C ALA A 12 0.59 19.66 -5.98
N GLU A 13 -0.68 19.39 -5.66
CA GLU A 13 -1.15 18.44 -4.63
C GLU A 13 -0.61 17.01 -4.71
N TYR A 14 -0.33 16.50 -5.90
CA TYR A 14 0.20 15.15 -6.09
C TYR A 14 1.71 15.10 -6.41
N ASN A 15 2.41 16.23 -6.49
CA ASN A 15 3.86 16.24 -6.68
C ASN A 15 4.65 16.12 -5.36
N ASN A 16 4.67 14.92 -4.79
CA ASN A 16 5.39 14.64 -3.53
C ASN A 16 6.91 14.87 -3.63
N ARG A 17 7.52 14.66 -4.80
CA ARG A 17 8.96 14.89 -5.00
C ARG A 17 9.34 16.36 -4.93
N ARG A 18 8.47 17.24 -5.41
CA ARG A 18 8.64 18.70 -5.27
C ARG A 18 8.44 19.16 -3.84
N ARG A 19 7.50 18.56 -3.10
CA ARG A 19 7.26 18.87 -1.68
C ARG A 19 8.38 18.38 -0.75
N VAL A 20 9.03 17.26 -1.10
CA VAL A 20 10.09 16.66 -0.30
C VAL A 20 11.33 16.48 -1.17
N PRO A 21 12.15 17.54 -1.35
CA PRO A 21 13.37 17.48 -2.14
C PRO A 21 14.34 16.38 -1.67
N GLU A 22 14.35 16.07 -0.38
CA GLU A 22 15.19 15.07 0.28
C GLU A 22 14.82 13.62 -0.09
N HIS A 23 13.75 13.40 -0.88
CA HIS A 23 13.32 12.07 -1.29
C HIS A 23 14.45 11.27 -1.99
N VAL A 24 15.38 11.94 -2.66
CA VAL A 24 16.53 11.29 -3.30
C VAL A 24 17.40 10.59 -2.26
N GLU A 25 17.76 11.29 -1.18
CA GLU A 25 18.58 10.76 -0.09
C GLU A 25 17.82 9.70 0.72
N ILE A 26 16.53 9.93 0.97
CA ILE A 26 15.66 8.97 1.68
C ILE A 26 15.57 7.65 0.90
N ASN A 27 15.30 7.71 -0.41
CA ASN A 27 15.22 6.52 -1.25
C ASN A 27 16.57 5.81 -1.37
N ALA A 28 17.68 6.54 -1.49
CA ALA A 28 19.02 5.96 -1.51
C ALA A 28 19.31 5.18 -0.22
N ARG A 29 18.97 5.76 0.94
CA ARG A 29 19.10 5.08 2.24
C ARG A 29 18.24 3.81 2.29
N TRP A 30 16.99 3.84 1.82
CA TRP A 30 16.14 2.66 1.75
C TRP A 30 16.75 1.57 0.88
N GLN A 31 17.24 1.92 -0.30
CA GLN A 31 17.88 0.97 -1.22
C GLN A 31 19.13 0.33 -0.61
N THR A 32 20.01 1.13 0.01
CA THR A 32 21.21 0.61 0.70
C THR A 32 20.83 -0.32 1.85
N ALA A 33 19.90 0.09 2.71
CA ALA A 33 19.46 -0.73 3.85
C ALA A 33 18.77 -2.02 3.39
N SER A 34 17.98 -1.94 2.32
CA SER A 34 17.31 -3.10 1.72
C SER A 34 18.29 -4.08 1.10
N ALA A 35 19.28 -3.60 0.35
CA ALA A 35 20.32 -4.44 -0.22
C ALA A 35 21.11 -5.17 0.88
N ALA A 36 21.46 -4.47 1.96
CA ALA A 36 22.15 -5.04 3.10
C ALA A 36 21.32 -6.11 3.83
N TYR A 37 20.02 -5.91 4.00
CA TYR A 37 19.17 -6.94 4.61
C TYR A 37 18.94 -8.12 3.67
N ARG A 38 18.69 -7.87 2.38
CA ARG A 38 18.50 -8.92 1.37
C ARG A 38 19.67 -9.89 1.26
N SER A 39 20.90 -9.44 1.48
CA SER A 39 22.08 -10.31 1.40
C SER A 39 22.28 -11.22 2.61
N THR A 40 21.58 -10.97 3.71
CA THR A 40 21.79 -11.68 4.99
C THR A 40 20.53 -12.33 5.55
N ALA A 41 19.34 -11.92 5.10
CA ALA A 41 18.07 -12.41 5.61
C ALA A 41 17.83 -13.89 5.26
N ARG A 42 17.17 -14.61 6.17
CA ARG A 42 16.53 -15.88 5.84
C ARG A 42 15.29 -15.56 5.00
N ALA A 43 15.34 -15.79 3.70
CA ALA A 43 14.28 -15.40 2.78
C ALA A 43 14.17 -16.31 1.55
N ASP A 44 12.95 -16.43 1.03
CA ASP A 44 12.69 -16.91 -0.32
C ASP A 44 12.64 -15.69 -1.25
N LEU A 45 13.72 -15.44 -1.99
CA LEU A 45 13.84 -14.28 -2.87
C LEU A 45 13.36 -14.63 -4.29
N ASP A 46 12.85 -13.62 -5.02
CA ASP A 46 12.49 -13.73 -6.44
C ASP A 46 11.49 -14.87 -6.76
N GLN A 47 10.53 -15.09 -5.86
CA GLN A 47 9.53 -16.13 -6.02
C GLN A 47 8.46 -15.69 -7.01
N PRO A 48 8.10 -16.51 -8.01
CA PRO A 48 7.05 -16.18 -8.96
C PRO A 48 5.67 -16.28 -8.32
N TYR A 49 4.79 -15.32 -8.66
CA TYR A 49 3.35 -15.46 -8.41
C TYR A 49 2.51 -15.46 -9.69
N GLY A 50 3.15 -15.24 -10.84
CA GLY A 50 2.50 -15.24 -12.14
C GLY A 50 3.52 -15.24 -13.28
N PRO A 51 3.05 -15.20 -14.54
CA PRO A 51 3.91 -15.39 -15.71
C PRO A 51 4.78 -14.18 -16.07
N GLY A 52 4.39 -12.97 -15.66
CA GLY A 52 5.12 -11.74 -15.97
C GLY A 52 6.49 -11.68 -15.28
N GLU A 53 7.42 -10.95 -15.88
CA GLU A 53 8.76 -10.73 -15.32
C GLU A 53 8.69 -10.07 -13.93
N ARG A 54 7.78 -9.11 -13.78
CA ARG A 54 7.56 -8.39 -12.52
C ARG A 54 6.65 -9.12 -11.55
N HIS A 55 6.08 -10.28 -11.94
CA HIS A 55 5.23 -11.08 -11.07
C HIS A 55 6.08 -11.89 -10.09
N ARG A 56 6.80 -11.17 -9.22
CA ARG A 56 7.78 -11.70 -8.28
C ARG A 56 7.55 -11.11 -6.90
N TYR A 57 7.77 -11.91 -5.87
CA TYR A 57 7.82 -11.45 -4.49
C TYR A 57 9.06 -11.98 -3.79
N ASP A 58 9.44 -11.31 -2.70
CA ASP A 58 10.37 -11.85 -1.73
C ASP A 58 9.61 -12.14 -0.44
N LEU A 59 9.92 -13.25 0.22
CA LEU A 59 9.35 -13.61 1.52
C LEU A 59 10.47 -13.72 2.55
N TYR A 60 10.48 -12.82 3.54
CA TYR A 60 11.46 -12.75 4.61
C TYR A 60 10.90 -13.36 5.89
N PHE A 61 11.60 -14.36 6.44
CA PHE A 61 11.12 -15.16 7.56
C PHE A 61 11.54 -14.58 8.92
N ALA A 62 10.62 -14.52 9.88
CA ALA A 62 10.89 -14.10 11.26
C ALA A 62 11.51 -15.21 12.13
N GLY A 63 11.68 -16.41 11.59
CA GLY A 63 12.26 -17.56 12.29
C GLY A 63 11.25 -18.50 12.94
N ASP A 64 10.13 -17.97 13.46
CA ASP A 64 8.99 -18.77 13.95
C ASP A 64 8.04 -19.14 12.79
N PRO A 65 7.80 -20.42 12.49
CA PRO A 65 6.84 -20.84 11.48
C PRO A 65 5.41 -20.33 11.70
N LYS A 66 5.04 -20.00 12.95
CA LYS A 66 3.73 -19.45 13.32
C LYS A 66 3.67 -17.92 13.25
N ALA A 67 4.79 -17.25 12.95
CA ALA A 67 4.82 -15.80 12.82
C ALA A 67 3.77 -15.33 11.80
N PRO A 68 2.97 -14.30 12.11
CA PRO A 68 1.98 -13.77 11.18
C PRO A 68 2.61 -13.20 9.91
N LEU A 69 1.84 -13.19 8.82
CA LEU A 69 2.29 -12.69 7.53
C LEU A 69 1.82 -11.24 7.31
N VAL A 70 2.79 -10.35 7.12
CA VAL A 70 2.58 -9.00 6.57
C VAL A 70 2.94 -9.02 5.10
N VAL A 71 2.09 -8.46 4.24
CA VAL A 71 2.41 -8.23 2.82
C VAL A 71 2.55 -6.74 2.61
N TYR A 72 3.77 -6.27 2.37
CA TYR A 72 4.06 -4.87 2.11
C TYR A 72 4.04 -4.55 0.62
N VAL A 73 3.06 -3.77 0.17
CA VAL A 73 2.91 -3.33 -1.22
C VAL A 73 3.51 -1.94 -1.39
N HIS A 74 4.51 -1.83 -2.27
CA HIS A 74 5.25 -0.58 -2.45
C HIS A 74 4.43 0.51 -3.18
N GLY A 75 4.90 1.75 -3.08
CA GLY A 75 4.33 2.91 -3.76
C GLY A 75 4.96 3.16 -5.13
N GLY A 76 4.88 4.42 -5.58
CA GLY A 76 5.50 4.85 -6.85
C GLY A 76 4.50 5.17 -7.97
N TYR A 77 3.30 5.64 -7.63
CA TYR A 77 2.28 6.03 -8.62
C TYR A 77 2.00 4.96 -9.68
N TRP A 78 2.07 3.67 -9.32
CA TRP A 78 1.91 2.53 -10.25
C TRP A 78 2.90 2.53 -11.43
N GLN A 79 3.93 3.39 -11.40
CA GLN A 79 4.84 3.66 -12.52
C GLN A 79 6.30 3.35 -12.19
N ARG A 80 6.62 3.12 -10.91
CA ARG A 80 7.99 2.85 -10.44
C ARG A 80 7.98 2.00 -9.17
N GLY A 81 9.17 1.57 -8.78
CA GLY A 81 9.44 0.79 -7.57
C GLY A 81 9.66 -0.69 -7.89
N ASP A 82 10.31 -1.36 -6.97
CA ASP A 82 10.54 -2.81 -7.01
C ASP A 82 10.65 -3.36 -5.59
N ARG A 83 10.25 -4.62 -5.39
CA ARG A 83 10.37 -5.31 -4.09
C ARG A 83 11.77 -5.23 -3.46
N LYS A 84 12.82 -5.16 -4.28
CA LYS A 84 14.22 -5.08 -3.82
C LYS A 84 14.51 -3.82 -3.03
N GLU A 85 13.74 -2.76 -3.21
CA GLU A 85 13.97 -1.45 -2.59
C GLU A 85 13.45 -1.36 -1.16
N TYR A 86 12.63 -2.32 -0.69
CA TYR A 86 11.87 -2.22 0.56
C TYR A 86 12.17 -3.31 1.60
N ALA A 87 13.20 -4.13 1.40
CA ALA A 87 13.61 -5.15 2.37
C ALA A 87 14.03 -4.58 3.74
N PHE A 88 14.39 -3.29 3.82
CA PHE A 88 14.68 -2.63 5.10
C PHE A 88 13.47 -2.65 6.06
N LEU A 89 12.24 -2.64 5.55
CA LEU A 89 11.02 -2.77 6.34
C LEU A 89 10.88 -4.19 6.89
N ALA A 90 11.20 -5.19 6.06
CA ALA A 90 11.19 -6.59 6.47
C ALA A 90 12.14 -6.84 7.64
N ARG A 91 13.30 -6.18 7.68
CA ARG A 91 14.24 -6.28 8.81
C ARG A 91 13.58 -5.90 10.14
N ALA A 92 12.92 -4.75 10.19
CA ALA A 92 12.30 -4.27 11.42
C ALA A 92 11.11 -5.15 11.84
N LEU A 93 10.28 -5.56 10.88
CA LEU A 93 9.10 -6.37 11.15
C LEU A 93 9.46 -7.83 11.50
N ASN A 94 10.49 -8.42 10.88
CA ASN A 94 11.02 -9.72 11.28
C ASN A 94 11.55 -9.69 12.71
N ALA A 95 12.25 -8.62 13.11
CA ALA A 95 12.69 -8.44 14.50
C ALA A 95 11.51 -8.31 15.49
N ALA A 96 10.33 -7.90 15.02
CA ALA A 96 9.08 -7.88 15.79
C ALA A 96 8.28 -9.20 15.73
N GLY A 97 8.84 -10.26 15.14
CA GLY A 97 8.21 -11.59 15.05
C GLY A 97 7.18 -11.71 13.92
N LEU A 98 7.27 -10.90 12.87
CA LEU A 98 6.34 -10.92 11.73
C LEU A 98 7.08 -11.35 10.47
N GLU A 99 6.54 -12.31 9.72
CA GLU A 99 7.02 -12.61 8.37
C GLU A 99 6.58 -11.50 7.40
N VAL A 100 7.41 -11.19 6.40
CA VAL A 100 7.12 -10.13 5.46
C VAL A 100 7.26 -10.62 4.03
N ALA A 101 6.19 -10.53 3.25
CA ALA A 101 6.27 -10.63 1.81
C ALA A 101 6.28 -9.24 1.16
N VAL A 102 7.14 -9.05 0.16
CA VAL A 102 7.21 -7.81 -0.64
C VAL A 102 7.05 -8.19 -2.11
N PRO A 103 5.88 -7.97 -2.73
CA PRO A 103 5.70 -8.14 -4.16
C PRO A 103 6.21 -6.95 -4.97
N SER A 104 6.76 -7.24 -6.15
CA SER A 104 6.74 -6.33 -7.30
C SER A 104 5.43 -6.55 -8.07
N TYR A 105 5.05 -5.60 -8.91
CA TYR A 105 3.93 -5.69 -9.83
C TYR A 105 4.26 -4.93 -11.13
N SER A 106 3.56 -5.24 -12.23
CA SER A 106 3.70 -4.55 -13.52
C SER A 106 3.39 -3.07 -13.40
N LEU A 107 3.92 -2.23 -14.29
CA LEU A 107 3.84 -0.78 -14.14
C LEU A 107 3.10 -0.15 -15.33
N CYS A 108 2.38 0.93 -15.07
CA CYS A 108 1.83 1.80 -16.11
C CYS A 108 2.99 2.46 -16.89
N PRO A 109 2.84 2.66 -18.22
CA PRO A 109 1.66 2.45 -19.05
C PRO A 109 1.53 1.03 -19.65
N ALA A 110 2.40 0.08 -19.30
CA ALA A 110 2.37 -1.26 -19.90
C ALA A 110 1.12 -2.06 -19.52
N VAL A 111 0.54 -1.76 -18.35
CA VAL A 111 -0.72 -2.31 -17.84
C VAL A 111 -1.59 -1.19 -17.26
N SER A 112 -2.88 -1.45 -17.08
CA SER A 112 -3.78 -0.52 -16.37
C SER A 112 -3.63 -0.65 -14.85
N VAL A 113 -4.11 0.36 -14.10
CA VAL A 113 -4.17 0.30 -12.63
C VAL A 113 -5.01 -0.91 -12.16
N MET A 114 -6.05 -1.28 -12.89
CA MET A 114 -6.89 -2.43 -12.55
C MET A 114 -6.22 -3.78 -12.81
N ASP A 115 -5.33 -3.87 -13.79
CA ASP A 115 -4.49 -5.05 -13.98
C ASP A 115 -3.57 -5.24 -12.78
N ILE A 116 -2.97 -4.16 -12.28
CA ILE A 116 -2.12 -4.18 -11.07
C ILE A 116 -2.92 -4.65 -9.84
N VAL A 117 -4.15 -4.17 -9.67
CA VAL A 117 -5.06 -4.69 -8.63
C VAL A 117 -5.24 -6.21 -8.78
N GLY A 118 -5.44 -6.71 -10.00
CA GLY A 118 -5.53 -8.14 -10.31
C GLY A 118 -4.25 -8.91 -9.97
N GLU A 119 -3.08 -8.34 -10.26
CA GLU A 119 -1.79 -8.94 -9.95
C GLU A 119 -1.54 -9.07 -8.45
N ILE A 120 -1.89 -8.05 -7.65
CA ILE A 120 -1.78 -8.16 -6.19
C ILE A 120 -2.76 -9.21 -5.65
N ARG A 121 -3.98 -9.32 -6.20
CA ARG A 121 -4.91 -10.40 -5.83
C ARG A 121 -4.31 -11.78 -6.09
N LEU A 122 -3.69 -11.95 -7.26
CA LEU A 122 -3.01 -13.19 -7.63
C LEU A 122 -1.85 -13.49 -6.68
N CYS A 123 -1.04 -12.48 -6.34
CA CYS A 123 0.08 -12.62 -5.40
C CYS A 123 -0.40 -13.10 -4.02
N LEU A 124 -1.43 -12.47 -3.45
CA LEU A 124 -1.99 -12.88 -2.15
C LEU A 124 -2.55 -14.30 -2.19
N ALA A 125 -3.17 -14.71 -3.30
CA ALA A 125 -3.64 -16.08 -3.46
C ALA A 125 -2.50 -17.10 -3.52
N VAL A 126 -1.38 -16.76 -4.17
CA VAL A 126 -0.16 -17.60 -4.16
C VAL A 126 0.44 -17.69 -2.76
N LEU A 127 0.54 -16.56 -2.05
CA LEU A 127 1.05 -16.52 -0.67
C LEU A 127 0.17 -17.35 0.27
N TRP A 128 -1.15 -17.27 0.15
CA TRP A 128 -2.08 -18.13 0.89
C TRP A 128 -1.80 -19.60 0.64
N ARG A 129 -1.71 -20.04 -0.63
CA ARG A 129 -1.45 -21.45 -0.95
C ARG A 129 -0.09 -21.93 -0.44
N LYS A 130 0.91 -21.04 -0.40
CA LYS A 130 2.25 -21.36 0.11
C LYS A 130 2.30 -21.44 1.64
N THR A 131 1.58 -20.57 2.34
CA THR A 131 1.76 -20.34 3.78
C THR A 131 0.59 -20.76 4.66
N GLY A 132 -0.63 -20.80 4.11
CA GLY A 132 -1.88 -20.98 4.86
C GLY A 132 -2.19 -19.81 5.81
N LYS A 133 -1.56 -18.64 5.64
CA LYS A 133 -1.68 -17.49 6.55
C LYS A 133 -2.55 -16.40 5.94
N HIS A 134 -3.46 -15.84 6.73
CA HIS A 134 -4.19 -14.62 6.36
C HIS A 134 -3.21 -13.43 6.39
N PRO A 135 -3.00 -12.73 5.27
CA PRO A 135 -2.09 -11.60 5.24
C PRO A 135 -2.72 -10.36 5.88
N LEU A 136 -1.95 -9.66 6.71
CA LEU A 136 -2.14 -8.22 6.89
C LEU A 136 -1.53 -7.51 5.68
N VAL A 137 -2.34 -6.79 4.91
CA VAL A 137 -1.82 -6.01 3.78
C VAL A 137 -1.45 -4.63 4.27
N VAL A 138 -0.20 -4.23 4.05
CA VAL A 138 0.31 -2.89 4.38
C VAL A 138 0.82 -2.29 3.09
N GLY A 139 0.58 -1.02 2.83
CA GLY A 139 1.13 -0.43 1.62
C GLY A 139 1.20 1.08 1.66
N HIS A 140 2.12 1.63 0.88
CA HIS A 140 2.43 3.06 0.87
C HIS A 140 2.07 3.70 -0.47
N SER A 141 1.45 4.88 -0.46
CA SER A 141 1.14 5.65 -1.68
C SER A 141 0.23 4.84 -2.61
N ALA A 142 0.67 4.55 -3.84
CA ALA A 142 0.00 3.60 -4.73
C ALA A 142 -0.21 2.21 -4.09
N GLY A 143 0.69 1.76 -3.21
CA GLY A 143 0.50 0.55 -2.40
C GLY A 143 -0.56 0.70 -1.31
N GLY A 144 -0.79 1.91 -0.80
CA GLY A 144 -1.90 2.21 0.12
C GLY A 144 -3.25 2.09 -0.59
N HIS A 145 -3.33 2.58 -1.83
CA HIS A 145 -4.46 2.30 -2.73
C HIS A 145 -4.68 0.81 -2.93
N LEU A 146 -3.63 0.07 -3.28
CA LEU A 146 -3.72 -1.38 -3.50
C LEU A 146 -4.13 -2.12 -2.22
N THR A 147 -3.70 -1.64 -1.05
CA THR A 147 -4.10 -2.17 0.26
C THR A 147 -5.62 -2.03 0.47
N ALA A 148 -6.17 -0.82 0.26
CA ALA A 148 -7.61 -0.62 0.32
C ALA A 148 -8.34 -1.51 -0.71
N ALA A 149 -7.83 -1.60 -1.93
CA ALA A 149 -8.40 -2.49 -2.94
C ALA A 149 -8.42 -3.96 -2.48
N MET A 150 -7.39 -4.44 -1.77
CA MET A 150 -7.36 -5.81 -1.23
C MET A 150 -8.35 -6.02 -0.08
N VAL A 151 -8.48 -5.02 0.79
CA VAL A 151 -9.50 -5.03 1.86
C VAL A 151 -10.92 -5.03 1.28
N ALA A 152 -11.16 -4.33 0.16
CA ALA A 152 -12.47 -4.28 -0.50
C ALA A 152 -12.76 -5.44 -1.45
N SER A 153 -11.79 -6.31 -1.73
CA SER A 153 -11.95 -7.39 -2.70
C SER A 153 -12.92 -8.48 -2.23
N ASP A 154 -13.78 -8.94 -3.14
CA ASP A 154 -14.63 -10.11 -2.92
C ASP A 154 -13.81 -11.40 -3.13
N TRP A 155 -13.16 -11.84 -2.06
CA TRP A 155 -12.29 -13.03 -2.08
C TRP A 155 -13.06 -14.34 -2.27
N SER A 156 -14.40 -14.36 -2.09
CA SER A 156 -15.21 -15.54 -2.39
C SER A 156 -15.19 -15.93 -3.88
N LYS A 157 -14.86 -14.97 -4.75
CA LYS A 157 -14.72 -15.15 -6.20
C LYS A 157 -13.32 -15.61 -6.61
N VAL A 158 -12.37 -15.67 -5.68
CA VAL A 158 -11.00 -16.10 -5.96
C VAL A 158 -10.85 -17.56 -5.59
N VAL A 159 -10.50 -18.39 -6.56
CA VAL A 159 -10.40 -19.84 -6.37
C VAL A 159 -9.21 -20.21 -5.49
N GLY A 160 -9.42 -21.14 -4.55
CA GLY A 160 -8.36 -21.72 -3.73
C GLY A 160 -7.87 -20.82 -2.59
N VAL A 161 -8.67 -19.80 -2.20
CA VAL A 161 -8.44 -18.96 -1.02
C VAL A 161 -9.74 -18.86 -0.21
N PRO A 162 -9.67 -18.56 1.10
CA PRO A 162 -10.86 -18.36 1.90
C PRO A 162 -11.54 -17.02 1.55
N PRO A 163 -12.87 -16.91 1.74
CA PRO A 163 -13.64 -15.70 1.40
C PRO A 163 -13.27 -14.47 2.26
N ASP A 164 -12.57 -14.69 3.36
CA ASP A 164 -12.04 -13.69 4.28
C ASP A 164 -10.50 -13.59 4.20
N LEU A 165 -9.88 -13.95 3.06
CA LEU A 165 -8.42 -13.97 2.91
C LEU A 165 -7.76 -12.73 3.51
N VAL A 166 -8.22 -11.53 3.12
CA VAL A 166 -7.77 -10.26 3.71
C VAL A 166 -8.79 -9.77 4.73
N ARG A 167 -8.40 -9.80 6.01
CA ARG A 167 -9.22 -9.34 7.15
C ARG A 167 -8.91 -7.91 7.57
N ALA A 168 -7.67 -7.46 7.36
CA ALA A 168 -7.24 -6.13 7.75
C ALA A 168 -6.23 -5.55 6.76
N GLY A 169 -6.16 -4.22 6.69
CA GLY A 169 -5.12 -3.53 5.97
C GLY A 169 -4.71 -2.20 6.62
N VAL A 170 -3.46 -1.81 6.42
CA VAL A 170 -2.91 -0.51 6.80
C VAL A 170 -2.47 0.22 5.52
N ALA A 171 -3.32 1.13 5.06
CA ALA A 171 -3.06 1.95 3.88
C ALA A 171 -2.38 3.26 4.30
N ILE A 172 -1.12 3.42 3.93
CA ILE A 172 -0.28 4.57 4.32
C ILE A 172 -0.22 5.55 3.15
N SER A 173 -0.71 6.77 3.35
CA SER A 173 -0.67 7.86 2.39
C SER A 173 -1.26 7.47 1.03
N GLY A 174 -2.36 6.72 1.04
CA GLY A 174 -2.98 6.17 -0.17
C GLY A 174 -3.75 7.20 -1.00
N VAL A 175 -4.00 6.86 -2.26
CA VAL A 175 -4.88 7.61 -3.17
C VAL A 175 -6.09 6.74 -3.49
N PHE A 176 -7.25 7.03 -2.90
CA PHE A 176 -8.43 6.18 -2.94
C PHE A 176 -9.52 6.67 -3.92
N ASP A 177 -9.39 7.93 -4.35
CA ASP A 177 -10.16 8.67 -5.34
C ASP A 177 -9.18 9.13 -6.45
N LEU A 178 -9.19 8.44 -7.59
CA LEU A 178 -8.26 8.67 -8.70
C LEU A 178 -8.69 9.76 -9.72
N PRO A 179 -9.98 10.15 -9.88
CA PRO A 179 -10.37 11.25 -10.76
C PRO A 179 -9.53 12.55 -10.63
N PRO A 180 -9.09 12.98 -9.43
CA PRO A 180 -8.16 14.11 -9.27
C PRO A 180 -6.81 13.96 -10.00
N LEU A 181 -6.40 12.74 -10.36
CA LEU A 181 -5.16 12.49 -11.10
C LEU A 181 -5.29 12.73 -12.60
N ILE A 182 -6.51 12.69 -13.17
CA ILE A 182 -6.75 12.83 -14.62
C ILE A 182 -6.12 14.10 -15.21
N PRO A 183 -6.26 15.30 -14.59
CA PRO A 183 -5.67 16.53 -15.14
C PRO A 183 -4.17 16.71 -14.82
N THR A 184 -3.51 15.75 -14.19
CA THR A 184 -2.09 15.85 -13.79
C THR A 184 -1.16 15.17 -14.80
N SER A 185 0.12 15.52 -14.75
CA SER A 185 1.20 14.89 -15.54
C SER A 185 1.32 13.39 -15.29
N LEU A 186 0.91 12.90 -14.11
CA LEU A 186 0.88 11.48 -13.79
C LEU A 186 0.02 10.69 -14.79
N ASN A 187 -1.01 11.34 -15.35
CA ASN A 187 -1.95 10.67 -16.25
C ASN A 187 -1.37 10.35 -17.64
N GLU A 188 -0.21 10.90 -18.01
CA GLU A 188 0.51 10.53 -19.23
C GLU A 188 0.81 9.02 -19.27
N ALA A 189 1.15 8.44 -18.11
CA ALA A 189 1.37 7.01 -17.95
C ALA A 189 0.12 6.25 -17.49
N LEU A 190 -0.68 6.82 -16.58
CA LEU A 190 -1.85 6.12 -16.03
C LEU A 190 -2.97 5.94 -17.06
N ARG A 191 -3.08 6.85 -18.04
CA ARG A 191 -4.06 6.84 -19.13
C ARG A 191 -5.50 6.67 -18.63
N LEU A 192 -5.83 7.31 -17.51
CA LEU A 192 -7.15 7.30 -16.91
C LEU A 192 -8.07 8.29 -17.62
N ASP A 193 -9.29 7.86 -17.85
CA ASP A 193 -10.45 8.68 -18.09
C ASP A 193 -11.38 8.67 -16.85
N ALA A 194 -12.51 9.38 -16.92
CA ALA A 194 -13.44 9.46 -15.81
C ALA A 194 -13.98 8.08 -15.37
N GLN A 195 -14.20 7.17 -16.32
CA GLN A 195 -14.76 5.85 -16.04
C GLN A 195 -13.72 4.95 -15.36
N THR A 196 -12.54 4.85 -15.95
CA THR A 196 -11.44 4.01 -15.47
C THR A 196 -10.86 4.53 -14.16
N ALA A 197 -10.75 5.85 -13.96
CA ALA A 197 -10.36 6.42 -12.69
C ALA A 197 -11.36 6.06 -11.58
N ARG A 198 -12.67 6.22 -11.84
CA ARG A 198 -13.71 5.86 -10.87
C ARG A 198 -13.73 4.36 -10.59
N ALA A 199 -13.58 3.53 -11.63
CA ALA A 199 -13.52 2.07 -11.49
C ALA A 199 -12.29 1.62 -10.71
N ALA A 200 -11.17 2.34 -10.79
CA ALA A 200 -9.96 2.07 -10.04
C ALA A 200 -9.92 2.72 -8.65
N SER A 201 -10.99 3.38 -8.18
CA SER A 201 -11.01 4.09 -6.90
C SER A 201 -11.74 3.29 -5.81
N PRO A 202 -11.04 2.71 -4.81
CA PRO A 202 -11.68 2.00 -3.71
C PRO A 202 -12.73 2.83 -2.95
N LEU A 203 -12.65 4.16 -2.99
CA LEU A 203 -13.66 5.04 -2.41
C LEU A 203 -15.05 4.86 -3.04
N PHE A 204 -15.13 4.47 -4.31
CA PHE A 204 -16.39 4.29 -5.04
C PHE A 204 -16.83 2.84 -5.19
N TRP A 205 -16.11 1.89 -4.60
CA TRP A 205 -16.47 0.48 -4.62
C TRP A 205 -17.56 0.18 -3.59
N PRO A 206 -18.30 -0.93 -3.73
CA PRO A 206 -19.10 -1.44 -2.64
C PRO A 206 -18.24 -1.58 -1.37
N PRO A 207 -18.76 -1.17 -0.20
CA PRO A 207 -18.01 -1.30 1.03
C PRO A 207 -17.63 -2.77 1.27
N PRO A 208 -16.47 -3.04 1.87
CA PRO A 208 -16.06 -4.41 2.13
C PRO A 208 -17.06 -5.17 3.03
N PRO A 209 -17.03 -6.51 3.05
CA PRO A 209 -17.81 -7.28 4.02
C PRO A 209 -17.53 -6.84 5.47
N LYS A 210 -18.57 -6.89 6.32
CA LYS A 210 -18.44 -6.62 7.76
C LYS A 210 -17.37 -7.53 8.39
N GLY A 211 -16.72 -7.03 9.43
CA GLY A 211 -15.65 -7.76 10.13
C GLY A 211 -14.25 -7.55 9.55
N ARG A 212 -14.12 -6.75 8.47
CA ARG A 212 -12.82 -6.28 7.99
C ARG A 212 -12.43 -4.95 8.61
N THR A 213 -11.12 -4.70 8.71
CA THR A 213 -10.54 -3.48 9.29
C THR A 213 -9.68 -2.74 8.27
N LEU A 214 -9.80 -1.40 8.21
CA LEU A 214 -8.86 -0.54 7.46
C LEU A 214 -8.31 0.56 8.37
N VAL A 215 -6.99 0.65 8.49
CA VAL A 215 -6.33 1.84 9.02
C VAL A 215 -5.81 2.66 7.84
N ALA A 216 -6.29 3.88 7.69
CA ALA A 216 -5.72 4.85 6.75
C ALA A 216 -4.74 5.75 7.52
N ALA A 217 -3.46 5.46 7.40
CA ALA A 217 -2.40 6.27 7.98
C ALA A 217 -1.92 7.34 6.99
N VAL A 218 -1.48 8.50 7.47
CA VAL A 218 -0.94 9.58 6.61
C VAL A 218 0.02 10.46 7.39
N GLY A 219 1.06 10.97 6.74
CA GLY A 219 1.95 11.95 7.34
C GLY A 219 1.23 13.29 7.54
N GLY A 220 1.33 13.88 8.74
CA GLY A 220 0.69 15.15 9.06
C GLY A 220 1.27 16.35 8.30
N ALA A 221 2.47 16.21 7.72
CA ALA A 221 3.11 17.23 6.86
C ALA A 221 2.94 16.94 5.36
N GLU A 222 1.96 16.11 4.97
CA GLU A 222 1.63 15.85 3.57
C GLU A 222 0.72 16.93 2.96
N SER A 223 0.42 16.79 1.66
CA SER A 223 -0.50 17.69 0.97
C SER A 223 -1.94 17.55 1.47
N ALA A 224 -2.76 18.55 1.19
CA ALA A 224 -4.16 18.54 1.59
C ALA A 224 -4.90 17.37 0.92
N GLU A 225 -4.54 17.00 -0.31
CA GLU A 225 -5.13 15.85 -0.99
C GLU A 225 -4.82 14.51 -0.30
N PHE A 226 -3.59 14.25 0.15
CA PHE A 226 -3.31 13.00 0.87
C PHE A 226 -4.03 12.93 2.23
N LEU A 227 -4.13 14.05 2.94
CA LEU A 227 -4.92 14.14 4.16
C LEU A 227 -6.41 13.92 3.88
N ARG A 228 -6.97 14.56 2.85
CA ARG A 228 -8.36 14.43 2.42
C ARG A 228 -8.68 12.98 2.03
N GLN A 229 -7.89 12.39 1.14
CA GLN A 229 -8.05 11.01 0.67
C GLN A 229 -8.16 10.02 1.83
N SER A 230 -7.24 10.11 2.80
CA SER A 230 -7.23 9.23 3.98
C SER A 230 -8.42 9.46 4.92
N ARG A 231 -8.89 10.70 5.08
CA ARG A 231 -10.10 11.00 5.87
C ARG A 231 -11.37 10.49 5.16
N ASP A 232 -11.47 10.72 3.86
CA ASP A 232 -12.65 10.41 3.06
C ASP A 232 -12.89 8.90 2.95
N ILE A 233 -11.82 8.10 2.76
CA ILE A 233 -11.97 6.63 2.70
C ILE A 233 -12.43 6.05 4.03
N VAL A 234 -11.90 6.55 5.15
CA VAL A 234 -12.32 6.15 6.51
C VAL A 234 -13.78 6.53 6.72
N ALA A 235 -14.14 7.79 6.51
CA ALA A 235 -15.51 8.27 6.70
C ALA A 235 -16.53 7.55 5.80
N ALA A 236 -16.15 7.22 4.56
CA ALA A 236 -17.01 6.46 3.65
C ALA A 236 -17.24 5.03 4.13
N TRP A 237 -16.18 4.33 4.54
CA TRP A 237 -16.29 2.91 4.94
C TRP A 237 -16.82 2.73 6.36
N GLU A 238 -16.57 3.66 7.29
CA GLU A 238 -17.22 3.69 8.61
C GLU A 238 -18.73 3.86 8.50
N ARG A 239 -19.20 4.77 7.65
CA ARG A 239 -20.65 4.93 7.37
C ARG A 239 -21.29 3.66 6.82
N ALA A 240 -20.49 2.81 6.17
CA ALA A 240 -20.93 1.49 5.69
C ALA A 240 -20.77 0.36 6.73
N GLY A 241 -20.27 0.67 7.94
CA GLY A 241 -20.17 -0.25 9.07
C GLY A 241 -18.87 -1.06 9.14
N LEU A 242 -17.81 -0.64 8.47
CA LEU A 242 -16.48 -1.20 8.70
C LEU A 242 -15.82 -0.62 9.95
N ALA A 243 -14.96 -1.42 10.57
CA ALA A 243 -13.98 -0.89 11.51
C ALA A 243 -12.91 -0.13 10.72
N CYS A 244 -12.89 1.19 10.80
CA CYS A 244 -11.82 1.98 10.21
C CYS A 244 -11.19 2.91 11.24
N GLU A 245 -10.01 3.38 10.91
CA GLU A 245 -9.27 4.32 11.74
C GLU A 245 -8.47 5.25 10.83
N TYR A 246 -8.59 6.55 11.10
CA TYR A 246 -7.72 7.56 10.53
C TYR A 246 -6.54 7.78 11.49
N LEU A 247 -5.31 7.55 11.00
CA LEU A 247 -4.08 7.70 11.78
C LEU A 247 -3.18 8.75 11.16
N GLU A 248 -3.24 9.98 11.66
CA GLU A 248 -2.28 11.01 11.29
C GLU A 248 -0.96 10.81 12.05
N VAL A 249 0.16 10.84 11.35
CA VAL A 249 1.52 10.70 11.90
C VAL A 249 2.14 12.10 11.98
N PRO A 250 2.22 12.72 13.18
CA PRO A 250 2.64 14.11 13.31
C PRO A 250 4.06 14.33 12.78
N GLY A 251 4.23 15.38 11.97
CA GLY A 251 5.54 15.80 11.43
C GLY A 251 6.12 14.91 10.33
N ALA A 252 5.54 13.72 10.07
CA ALA A 252 5.96 12.89 8.96
C ALA A 252 5.46 13.46 7.62
N ASN A 253 6.30 13.36 6.59
CA ASN A 253 5.96 13.67 5.21
C ASN A 253 5.71 12.38 4.41
N HIS A 254 5.39 12.51 3.12
CA HIS A 254 5.02 11.38 2.27
C HIS A 254 6.09 10.29 2.19
N PHE A 255 7.36 10.60 2.44
CA PHE A 255 8.43 9.61 2.44
C PHE A 255 8.76 9.14 3.85
N THR A 256 8.94 10.06 4.81
CA THR A 256 9.36 9.69 6.18
C THR A 256 8.28 8.94 6.98
N VAL A 257 7.01 9.02 6.58
CA VAL A 257 5.93 8.21 7.18
C VAL A 257 6.20 6.70 7.08
N VAL A 258 6.92 6.25 6.05
CA VAL A 258 7.31 4.85 5.88
C VAL A 258 8.35 4.42 6.91
N ASP A 259 9.23 5.34 7.34
CA ASP A 259 10.24 5.05 8.36
C ASP A 259 9.61 4.72 9.72
N GLU A 260 8.40 5.21 9.99
CA GLU A 260 7.69 4.88 11.23
C GLU A 260 7.42 3.39 11.38
N LEU A 261 7.31 2.63 10.28
CA LEU A 261 7.22 1.17 10.33
C LEU A 261 8.46 0.51 10.94
N THR A 262 9.61 1.19 10.88
CA THR A 262 10.89 0.67 11.38
C THR A 262 11.21 1.13 12.80
N ARG A 263 10.48 2.11 13.32
CA ARG A 263 10.72 2.72 14.63
C ARG A 263 9.99 1.95 15.73
N PRO A 264 10.71 1.27 16.64
CA PRO A 264 10.06 0.58 17.75
C PRO A 264 9.21 1.55 18.57
N GLY A 265 7.98 1.16 18.88
CA GLY A 265 7.06 1.97 19.68
C GLY A 265 6.38 3.12 18.94
N SER A 266 6.60 3.29 17.63
CA SER A 266 5.78 4.20 16.83
C SER A 266 4.33 3.73 16.80
N ALA A 267 3.38 4.66 16.71
CA ALA A 267 1.96 4.32 16.59
C ALA A 267 1.68 3.42 15.38
N LEU A 268 2.36 3.68 14.25
CA LEU A 268 2.18 2.93 13.01
C LEU A 268 2.73 1.49 13.11
N SER A 269 3.95 1.30 13.64
CA SER A 269 4.51 -0.04 13.84
C SER A 269 3.70 -0.85 14.85
N GLY A 270 3.26 -0.23 15.94
CA GLY A 270 2.38 -0.84 16.94
C GLY A 270 1.05 -1.29 16.34
N LYS A 271 0.46 -0.47 15.45
CA LYS A 271 -0.77 -0.83 14.76
C LYS A 271 -0.59 -2.03 13.83
N VAL A 272 0.47 -2.04 13.02
CA VAL A 272 0.79 -3.18 12.15
C VAL A 272 0.99 -4.46 12.97
N ALA A 273 1.74 -4.36 14.07
CA ALA A 273 1.98 -5.48 14.97
C ALA A 273 0.70 -6.03 15.63
N ALA A 274 -0.25 -5.16 16.00
CA ALA A 274 -1.52 -5.55 16.57
C ALA A 274 -2.43 -6.22 15.54
N LEU A 275 -2.62 -5.61 14.37
CA LEU A 275 -3.50 -6.12 13.32
C LEU A 275 -2.98 -7.42 12.70
N ALA A 276 -1.66 -7.60 12.61
CA ALA A 276 -1.08 -8.82 12.06
C ALA A 276 -1.38 -10.05 12.94
N ARG A 277 -1.69 -9.86 14.22
CA ARG A 277 -1.95 -10.94 15.18
C ARG A 277 -3.44 -11.28 15.36
N MET A 278 -4.32 -10.69 14.54
CA MET A 278 -5.76 -10.95 14.54
C MET A 278 -6.14 -12.26 13.84
#